data_AF-A0A448II84-F1
#
_entry.id   AF-A0A448II84-F1
#
_cell.length_a   1.000
_cell.length_b   1.000
_cell.length_c   1.000
_cell.angle_alpha   90.00
_cell.angle_beta   90.00
_cell.angle_gamma   90.00
#
_symmetry.space_group_name_H-M   'P 1'
#
loop_
_entity.id
_entity.type
_entity.pdbx_description
1 polymer ?
#
loop_
_entity_poly.entity_id
_entity_poly.type
_entity_poly.pdbx_seq_one_letter_code
_entity_poly.pdbx_strand_id
1 'polypeptide(L)'
;MSVRLSVDTGLLRDYGAACAAHASDLDAAVDRLTALGPAPLFGPVGARFVASLIRAAETEAGTLARLRSSVAAGTTAALGSAAEYDGTDDRAASRITGIR
;
A
#
# COMPACT_ATOMS: atom_id res chain seq x y z
N MET A 1 -22.35 -21.24 23.29
CA MET A 1 -22.37 -19.78 23.07
C MET A 1 -21.34 -19.49 21.99
N SER A 2 -21.76 -19.44 20.72
CA SER A 2 -20.85 -19.13 19.61
C SER A 2 -20.84 -17.61 19.44
N VAL A 3 -19.69 -16.98 19.67
CA VAL A 3 -19.49 -15.58 19.30
C VAL A 3 -19.56 -15.54 17.77
N ARG A 4 -20.65 -15.01 17.21
CA ARG A 4 -20.67 -14.59 15.81
C ARG A 4 -19.71 -13.41 15.70
N LEU A 5 -18.48 -13.70 15.32
CA LEU A 5 -17.55 -12.71 14.78
C LEU A 5 -18.10 -12.33 13.40
N SER A 6 -19.10 -11.46 13.38
CA SER A 6 -19.57 -10.84 12.16
C SER A 6 -18.44 -9.93 11.70
N VAL A 7 -17.60 -10.41 10.80
CA VAL A 7 -16.59 -9.57 10.19
C VAL A 7 -17.30 -8.60 9.26
N ASP A 8 -17.12 -7.31 9.53
CA ASP A 8 -17.63 -6.25 8.67
C ASP A 8 -16.75 -6.18 7.42
N THR A 9 -17.22 -6.79 6.33
CA THR A 9 -16.50 -6.77 5.06
C THR A 9 -16.46 -5.38 4.44
N GLY A 10 -17.33 -4.45 4.87
CA GLY A 10 -17.25 -3.03 4.55
C GLY A 10 -15.97 -2.40 5.11
N LEU A 11 -15.69 -2.62 6.40
CA LEU A 11 -14.46 -2.12 7.03
C LEU A 11 -13.18 -2.67 6.37
N LEU A 12 -13.19 -3.94 5.94
CA LEU A 12 -12.06 -4.53 5.21
C LEU A 12 -11.85 -3.87 3.84
N ARG A 13 -12.93 -3.56 3.12
CA ARG A 13 -12.86 -2.85 1.82
C ARG A 13 -12.37 -1.41 2.00
N ASP A 14 -12.88 -0.70 3.01
CA ASP A 14 -12.45 0.67 3.34
C ASP A 14 -10.97 0.71 3.70
N TYR A 15 -10.51 -0.24 4.53
CA TYR A 15 -9.10 -0.37 4.86
C TYR A 15 -8.24 -0.67 3.62
N GLY A 16 -8.69 -1.58 2.75
CA GLY A 16 -8.00 -1.89 1.50
C GLY A 16 -7.87 -0.67 0.58
N ALA A 17 -8.93 0.14 0.48
CA ALA A 17 -8.95 1.39 -0.27
C ALA A 17 -8.00 2.44 0.32
N ALA A 18 -7.97 2.59 1.65
CA ALA A 18 -7.03 3.47 2.34
C ALA A 18 -5.58 3.07 2.09
N CYS A 19 -5.27 1.77 2.17
CA CYS A 19 -3.95 1.25 1.81
C CYS A 19 -3.58 1.57 0.35
N ALA A 20 -4.52 1.42 -0.59
CA ALA A 20 -4.26 1.73 -2.00
C ALA A 20 -3.95 3.22 -2.21
N ALA A 21 -4.69 4.12 -1.54
CA ALA A 21 -4.42 5.55 -1.57
C ALA A 21 -3.02 5.87 -1.01
N HIS A 22 -2.66 5.30 0.14
CA HIS A 22 -1.34 5.49 0.75
C HIS A 22 -0.20 4.93 -0.12
N ALA A 23 -0.41 3.81 -0.81
CA ALA A 23 0.57 3.31 -1.77
C ALA A 23 0.79 4.30 -2.93
N SER A 24 -0.27 4.95 -3.42
CA SER A 24 -0.16 6.00 -4.44
C SER A 24 0.56 7.25 -3.94
N ASP A 25 0.32 7.66 -2.69
CA ASP A 25 1.03 8.80 -2.08
C ASP A 25 2.53 8.54 -1.95
N LEU A 26 2.91 7.30 -1.62
CA LEU A 26 4.31 6.87 -1.54
C LEU A 26 4.98 6.85 -2.92
N ASP A 27 4.28 6.40 -3.97
CA ASP A 27 4.77 6.47 -5.36
C ASP A 27 5.04 7.93 -5.76
N ALA A 28 4.12 8.86 -5.46
CA ALA A 28 4.32 10.28 -5.74
C ALA A 28 5.51 10.89 -4.95
N ALA A 29 5.80 10.40 -3.74
CA ALA A 29 6.96 10.82 -2.98
C ALA A 29 8.28 10.31 -3.58
N VAL A 30 8.30 9.05 -4.05
CA VAL A 30 9.43 8.47 -4.77
C VAL A 30 9.73 9.25 -6.06
N ASP A 31 8.70 9.61 -6.83
CA ASP A 31 8.85 10.40 -8.05
C ASP A 31 9.49 11.78 -7.76
N ARG A 32 9.10 12.44 -6.67
CA ARG A 32 9.70 13.72 -6.26
C ARG A 32 11.16 13.59 -5.83
N LEU A 33 11.50 12.52 -5.11
CA LEU A 33 12.87 12.27 -4.69
C LEU A 33 13.79 11.95 -5.87
N THR A 34 13.31 11.15 -6.82
CA THR A 34 14.07 10.76 -8.01
C THR A 34 14.17 11.89 -9.05
N ALA A 35 13.26 12.87 -9.00
CA ALA A 35 13.36 14.10 -9.79
C ALA A 35 14.52 15.03 -9.36
N LEU A 36 15.18 14.77 -8.23
CA LEU A 36 16.41 15.45 -7.81
C LEU A 36 17.58 15.03 -8.72
N GLY A 37 17.60 15.55 -9.94
CA GLY A 37 18.68 15.36 -10.90
C GLY A 37 19.95 16.13 -10.54
N PRO A 38 21.06 15.89 -11.26
CA PRO A 38 22.30 16.63 -11.06
C PRO A 38 22.08 18.13 -11.28
N ALA A 39 22.31 18.92 -10.23
CA ALA A 39 22.22 20.37 -10.28
C ALA A 39 23.57 20.97 -10.74
N PRO A 40 23.68 21.52 -11.97
CA PRO A 40 24.95 22.08 -12.47
C PRO A 40 25.36 23.39 -11.78
N LEU A 41 24.50 23.93 -10.89
CA LEU A 41 24.69 25.19 -10.18
C LEU A 41 25.80 25.15 -9.12
N PHE A 42 26.14 23.96 -8.64
CA PHE A 42 27.15 23.81 -7.61
C PHE A 42 28.48 23.46 -8.29
N GLY A 43 29.42 24.40 -8.28
CA GLY A 43 30.78 24.16 -8.77
C GLY A 43 31.50 22.98 -8.07
N PRO A 44 32.80 22.77 -8.31
CA PRO A 44 33.52 21.55 -7.89
C PRO A 44 33.37 21.21 -6.39
N VAL A 45 33.25 22.23 -5.54
CA VAL A 45 33.05 22.08 -4.09
C VAL A 45 31.70 21.47 -3.76
N GLY A 46 30.63 21.90 -4.44
CA GLY A 46 29.29 21.40 -4.17
C GLY A 46 28.94 20.12 -4.95
N ALA A 47 29.79 19.66 -5.88
CA ALA A 47 29.64 18.38 -6.54
C ALA A 47 29.59 17.21 -5.53
N ARG A 48 30.41 17.24 -4.47
CA ARG A 48 30.39 16.22 -3.41
C ARG A 48 29.09 16.26 -2.61
N PHE A 49 28.56 17.46 -2.35
CA PHE A 49 27.28 17.63 -1.67
C PHE A 49 26.14 17.08 -2.53
N VAL A 50 26.07 17.46 -3.82
CA VAL A 50 25.07 16.96 -4.78
C VAL A 50 25.14 15.43 -4.88
N ALA A 51 26.33 14.84 -5.00
CA ALA A 51 26.48 13.39 -5.01
C ALA A 51 26.05 12.72 -3.69
N SER A 52 26.21 13.39 -2.55
CA SER A 52 25.71 12.88 -1.27
C SER A 52 24.18 12.99 -1.17
N LEU A 53 23.61 14.09 -1.66
CA LEU A 53 22.18 14.34 -1.69
C LEU A 53 21.46 13.34 -2.60
N ILE A 54 21.98 13.10 -3.80
CA ILE A 54 21.42 12.11 -4.74
C ILE A 54 21.42 10.72 -4.09
N ARG A 55 22.54 10.27 -3.52
CA ARG A 55 22.60 8.97 -2.84
C ARG A 55 21.64 8.85 -1.66
N ALA A 56 21.47 9.93 -0.89
CA ALA A 56 20.49 9.97 0.19
C ALA A 56 19.06 9.86 -0.35
N ALA A 57 18.73 10.61 -1.42
CA ALA A 57 17.42 10.57 -2.07
C ALA A 57 17.13 9.19 -2.67
N GLU A 58 18.10 8.53 -3.30
CA GLU A 58 18.00 7.15 -3.80
C GLU A 58 17.74 6.15 -2.66
N THR A 59 18.45 6.31 -1.54
CA THR A 59 18.27 5.44 -0.36
C THR A 59 16.88 5.60 0.25
N GLU A 60 16.39 6.84 0.36
CA GLU A 60 15.06 7.14 0.86
C GLU A 60 13.98 6.62 -0.10
N ALA A 61 14.13 6.85 -1.40
CA ALA A 61 13.23 6.32 -2.43
C ALA A 61 13.15 4.78 -2.36
N GLY A 62 14.27 4.08 -2.17
CA GLY A 62 14.28 2.63 -1.98
C GLY A 62 13.62 2.16 -0.67
N THR A 63 13.58 3.00 0.36
CA THR A 63 12.86 2.72 1.62
C THR A 63 11.36 2.92 1.43
N LEU A 64 10.94 4.01 0.78
CA LEU A 64 9.54 4.28 0.45
C LEU A 64 8.96 3.22 -0.50
N ALA A 65 9.73 2.74 -1.49
CA ALA A 65 9.30 1.66 -2.38
C ALA A 65 9.02 0.34 -1.63
N ARG A 66 9.83 0.02 -0.62
CA ARG A 66 9.60 -1.15 0.26
C ARG A 66 8.36 -0.96 1.12
N LEU A 67 8.17 0.22 1.70
CA LEU A 67 6.96 0.55 2.46
C LEU A 67 5.71 0.45 1.59
N ARG A 68 5.75 1.01 0.38
CA ARG A 68 4.67 0.95 -0.61
C ARG A 68 4.30 -0.49 -0.95
N SER A 69 5.29 -1.37 -1.11
CA SER A 69 5.06 -2.79 -1.35
C SER A 69 4.37 -3.48 -0.17
N SER A 70 4.75 -3.14 1.06
CA SER A 70 4.11 -3.64 2.28
C SER A 70 2.64 -3.19 2.39
N VAL A 71 2.38 -1.90 2.11
CA VAL A 71 1.02 -1.33 2.13
C VAL A 71 0.13 -1.96 1.04
N ALA A 72 0.67 -2.17 -0.17
CA ALA A 72 -0.05 -2.83 -1.27
C ALA A 72 -0.38 -4.31 -0.96
N ALA A 73 0.50 -5.01 -0.22
CA ALA A 73 0.19 -6.33 0.30
C ALA A 73 -0.98 -6.29 1.30
N GLY A 74 -1.05 -5.24 2.13
CA GLY A 74 -2.19 -4.95 3.00
C GLY A 74 -3.51 -4.80 2.25
N THR A 75 -3.53 -4.04 1.13
CA THR A 75 -4.70 -3.94 0.25
C THR A 75 -5.14 -5.32 -0.26
N THR A 76 -4.20 -6.11 -0.79
CA THR A 76 -4.49 -7.45 -1.32
C THR A 76 -5.08 -8.36 -0.24
N ALA A 77 -4.48 -8.37 0.95
CA ALA A 77 -4.95 -9.18 2.06
C ALA A 77 -6.35 -8.77 2.55
N ALA A 78 -6.62 -7.47 2.65
CA ALA A 78 -7.90 -6.96 3.12
C ALA A 78 -9.04 -7.28 2.14
N LEU A 79 -8.82 -7.03 0.85
CA LEU A 79 -9.80 -7.33 -0.20
C LEU A 79 -10.02 -8.84 -0.36
N GLY A 80 -8.95 -9.64 -0.29
CA GLY A 80 -9.05 -11.10 -0.30
C GLY A 80 -9.87 -11.63 0.88
N SER A 81 -9.60 -11.12 2.09
CA SER A 81 -10.35 -11.50 3.29
C SER A 81 -11.82 -11.12 3.17
N ALA A 82 -12.15 -9.92 2.68
CA ALA A 82 -13.53 -9.49 2.47
C ALA A 82 -14.27 -10.44 1.53
N ALA A 83 -13.66 -10.80 0.39
CA ALA A 83 -14.24 -11.72 -0.57
C ALA A 83 -14.45 -13.15 0.00
N GLU A 84 -13.51 -13.64 0.82
CA GLU A 84 -13.65 -14.94 1.48
C GLU A 84 -14.79 -14.96 2.50
N TYR A 85 -14.98 -13.87 3.25
CA TYR A 85 -16.09 -13.73 4.18
C TYR A 85 -17.43 -13.65 3.45
N ASP A 86 -17.57 -12.79 2.44
CA ASP A 86 -18.79 -12.69 1.64
C ASP A 86 -19.16 -14.05 1.04
N GLY A 87 -18.21 -14.72 0.39
CA GLY A 87 -18.45 -16.04 -0.20
C GLY A 87 -18.77 -17.13 0.82
N THR A 88 -18.32 -17.00 2.06
CA THR A 88 -18.67 -17.92 3.14
C THR A 88 -20.08 -17.65 3.67
N ASP A 89 -20.48 -16.38 3.77
CA ASP A 89 -21.83 -16.00 4.15
C ASP A 89 -22.86 -16.43 3.08
N ASP A 90 -22.57 -16.21 1.79
CA ASP A 90 -23.39 -16.68 0.67
C ASP A 90 -23.59 -18.20 0.72
N ARG A 91 -22.50 -18.96 0.89
CA ARG A 91 -22.56 -20.43 1.01
C ARG A 91 -23.36 -20.87 2.23
N ALA A 92 -23.28 -20.13 3.35
CA ALA A 92 -24.09 -20.42 4.54
C ALA A 92 -25.57 -20.12 4.28
N ALA A 93 -25.88 -19.00 3.62
CA ALA A 93 -27.24 -18.60 3.26
C ALA A 93 -27.89 -19.60 2.31
N SER A 94 -27.19 -20.08 1.27
CA SER A 94 -27.70 -21.13 0.37
C SER A 94 -28.02 -22.44 1.11
N ARG A 95 -27.17 -22.83 2.07
CA ARG A 95 -27.39 -24.04 2.88
C ARG A 95 -28.61 -23.91 3.80
N ILE A 96 -28.85 -22.73 4.35
CA ILE A 96 -29.96 -22.48 5.29
C ILE A 96 -31.29 -22.33 4.53
N THR A 97 -31.28 -21.64 3.40
CA THR A 97 -32.50 -21.39 2.59
C THR A 97 -32.88 -22.57 1.70
N GLY A 98 -31.99 -23.56 1.53
CA GLY A 98 -32.22 -24.73 0.69
C GLY A 98 -32.24 -24.42 -0.81
N ILE A 99 -31.91 -23.18 -1.18
CA ILE A 99 -31.79 -22.74 -2.57
C ILE A 99 -30.37 -23.09 -3.02
N ARG A 100 -30.28 -24.07 -3.93
CA ARG A 100 -29.04 -24.51 -4.55
C ARG A 100 -28.90 -23.94 -5.94
#